data_AF-Q00VD3-F1
#
_entry.id   AF-Q00VD3-F1
#
_cell.length_a   1.000
_cell.length_b   1.000
_cell.length_c   1.000
_cell.angle_alpha   90.00
_cell.angle_beta   90.00
_cell.angle_gamma   90.00
#
_symmetry.space_group_name_H-M   'P 1'
#
loop_
_entity.id
_entity.type
_entity.pdbx_description
1 polymer ?
#
loop_
_entity_poly.entity_id
_entity_poly.type
_entity_poly.pdbx_seq_one_letter_code
_entity_poly.pdbx_strand_id
1 'polypeptide(L)'
;MRPYTVRKGDTVESIASKRSMKATDVRRLNTSLAGGGEPEAGSTILLPSMNLSARDREIIDGIKGVNAPRVYPVRAGESLEDIIGSRKIARADVERLNPKLGALKPGMKLLLPPGKYTVREREMLQGCGILPADSVNPLQYLWTPVARNFLGGAVALGAYAMYFAACRRYQNHGTKLWGNDLPEISQD
;
A
#
# COMPACT_ATOMS: atom_id res chain seq x y z
N MET A 1 -4.41 -2.59 13.39
CA MET A 1 -3.42 -1.53 13.71
C MET A 1 -3.09 -0.77 12.44
N ARG A 2 -2.54 0.43 12.53
CA ARG A 2 -2.12 1.20 11.36
C ARG A 2 -0.72 1.80 11.56
N PRO A 3 0.09 1.89 10.50
CA PRO A 3 1.33 2.65 10.56
C PRO A 3 1.02 4.15 10.68
N TYR A 4 1.87 4.89 11.37
CA TYR A 4 1.85 6.35 11.45
C TYR A 4 3.26 6.89 11.38
N THR A 5 3.56 7.69 10.36
CA THR A 5 4.84 8.41 10.28
C THR A 5 4.80 9.62 11.22
N VAL A 6 5.70 9.63 12.20
CA VAL A 6 5.82 10.67 13.21
C VAL A 6 6.35 11.95 12.59
N ARG A 7 5.75 13.08 12.96
CA ARG A 7 6.09 14.40 12.39
C ARG A 7 6.87 15.23 13.40
N LYS A 8 7.55 16.26 12.91
CA LYS A 8 8.28 17.20 13.77
C LYS A 8 7.32 17.81 14.81
N GLY A 9 7.66 17.65 16.08
CA GLY A 9 6.87 18.16 17.21
C GLY A 9 5.71 17.27 17.65
N ASP A 10 5.55 16.07 17.08
CA ASP A 10 4.62 15.09 17.61
C ASP A 10 5.23 14.38 18.84
N THR A 11 4.52 14.41 19.96
CA THR A 11 4.76 13.53 21.13
C THR A 11 3.70 12.44 21.21
N VAL A 12 3.96 11.36 21.96
CA VAL A 12 2.98 10.29 22.19
C VAL A 12 1.68 10.84 22.77
N GLU A 13 1.77 11.76 23.73
CA GLU A 13 0.61 12.40 24.36
C GLU A 13 -0.18 13.24 23.36
N SER A 14 0.51 14.01 22.50
CA SER A 14 -0.13 14.82 21.47
C SER A 14 -0.86 13.96 20.43
N ILE A 15 -0.26 12.84 20.03
CA ILE A 15 -0.81 11.89 19.07
C ILE A 15 -2.07 11.24 19.63
N ALA A 16 -1.99 10.83 20.91
CA ALA A 16 -3.05 10.15 21.62
C ALA A 16 -4.24 11.10 21.89
N SER A 17 -3.98 12.31 22.37
CA SER A 17 -4.97 13.34 22.65
C SER A 17 -5.78 13.73 21.40
N LYS A 18 -5.10 13.99 20.28
CA LYS A 18 -5.74 14.30 18.98
C LYS A 18 -6.70 13.23 18.48
N ARG A 19 -6.61 12.00 19.01
CA ARG A 19 -7.37 10.82 18.57
C ARG A 19 -8.19 10.21 19.72
N SER A 20 -8.34 10.93 20.83
CA SER A 20 -9.11 10.51 22.00
C SER A 20 -8.72 9.11 22.51
N MET A 21 -7.43 8.77 22.49
CA MET A 21 -6.91 7.50 23.01
C MET A 21 -5.91 7.71 24.14
N LYS A 22 -5.58 6.65 24.89
CA LYS A 22 -4.60 6.71 25.96
C LYS A 22 -3.18 6.57 25.40
N ALA A 23 -2.24 7.37 25.92
CA ALA A 23 -0.81 7.26 25.56
C ALA A 23 -0.25 5.86 25.91
N THR A 24 -0.75 5.24 26.98
CA THR A 24 -0.39 3.87 27.38
C THR A 24 -0.73 2.83 26.32
N ASP A 25 -1.83 3.00 25.58
CA ASP A 25 -2.21 2.09 24.50
C ASP A 25 -1.23 2.20 23.32
N VAL A 26 -0.77 3.41 23.00
CA VAL A 26 0.25 3.64 21.96
C VAL A 26 1.59 3.02 22.38
N ARG A 27 2.02 3.22 23.63
CA ARG A 27 3.28 2.63 24.15
C ARG A 27 3.21 1.10 24.18
N ARG A 28 2.06 0.51 24.53
CA ARG A 28 1.87 -0.95 24.52
C ARG A 28 2.03 -1.56 23.12
N LEU A 29 1.64 -0.84 22.08
CA LEU A 29 1.78 -1.30 20.69
C LEU A 29 3.21 -1.16 20.13
N ASN A 30 4.03 -0.31 20.72
CA ASN A 30 5.36 0.02 20.24
C ASN A 30 6.39 -0.31 21.32
N THR A 31 6.99 -1.49 21.25
CA THR A 31 8.00 -1.95 22.21
C THR A 31 9.20 -1.00 22.33
N SER A 32 9.56 -0.30 21.25
CA SER A 32 10.60 0.74 21.25
C SER A 32 10.27 1.96 22.14
N LEU A 33 9.00 2.21 22.44
CA LEU A 33 8.53 3.35 23.24
C LEU A 33 8.09 2.93 24.66
N ALA A 34 8.25 1.65 25.01
CA ALA A 34 7.81 1.10 26.29
C ALA A 34 8.56 1.72 27.49
N GLY A 35 9.81 2.14 27.30
CA GLY A 35 10.62 2.80 28.33
C GLY A 35 10.31 4.28 28.58
N GLY A 36 9.20 4.80 28.05
CA GLY A 36 8.85 6.22 28.21
C GLY A 36 9.53 7.17 27.23
N GLY A 37 10.28 6.63 26.26
CA GLY A 37 10.89 7.42 25.19
C GLY A 37 9.86 8.07 24.26
N GLU A 38 10.27 9.17 23.61
CA GLU A 38 9.49 9.82 22.57
C GLU A 38 9.94 9.36 21.18
N PRO A 39 9.01 9.24 20.21
CA PRO A 39 9.37 8.82 18.88
C PRO A 39 10.11 9.93 18.12
N GLU A 40 11.13 9.54 17.36
CA GLU A 40 11.86 10.46 16.50
C GLU A 40 11.02 10.87 15.28
N ALA A 41 11.21 12.11 14.82
CA ALA A 41 10.55 12.60 13.62
C ALA A 41 10.97 11.77 12.40
N GLY A 42 10.00 11.30 11.62
CA GLY A 42 10.22 10.41 10.47
C GLY A 42 10.17 8.92 10.81
N SER A 43 10.21 8.54 12.09
CA SER A 43 9.99 7.15 12.49
C SER A 43 8.54 6.72 12.24
N THR A 44 8.33 5.43 11.98
CA THR A 44 6.97 4.85 11.84
C THR A 44 6.59 4.13 13.11
N ILE A 45 5.46 4.51 13.70
CA ILE A 45 4.89 3.87 14.89
C ILE A 45 3.55 3.22 14.56
N LEU A 46 3.15 2.23 15.36
CA LEU A 46 1.86 1.57 15.24
C LEU A 46 0.82 2.26 16.12
N LEU A 47 -0.33 2.59 15.53
CA LEU A 47 -1.49 3.09 16.24
C LEU A 47 -2.64 2.07 16.20
N PRO A 48 -3.54 2.07 17.20
CA PRO A 48 -4.78 1.31 17.13
C PRO A 48 -5.59 1.72 15.89
N SER A 49 -6.22 0.74 15.25
CA SER A 49 -7.22 1.00 14.21
C SER A 49 -8.44 1.68 14.86
N MET A 50 -9.24 2.42 14.08
CA MET A 50 -10.45 3.15 14.51
C MET A 50 -10.28 4.50 15.24
N ASN A 51 -9.21 4.72 16.00
CA ASN A 51 -9.02 6.00 16.68
C ASN A 51 -8.45 7.06 15.73
N LEU A 52 -9.36 7.79 15.08
CA LEU A 52 -9.10 8.83 14.10
C LEU A 52 -9.14 10.22 14.73
N SER A 53 -8.33 11.14 14.21
CA SER A 53 -8.47 12.54 14.61
C SER A 53 -9.70 13.17 13.96
N ALA A 54 -10.24 14.25 14.53
CA ALA A 54 -11.39 14.96 13.96
C ALA A 54 -11.16 15.31 12.47
N ARG A 55 -9.94 15.77 12.16
CA ARG A 55 -9.46 16.03 10.81
C ARG A 55 -9.55 14.82 9.88
N ASP A 56 -9.17 13.65 10.38
CA ASP A 56 -9.16 12.43 9.57
C ASP A 56 -10.58 11.93 9.30
N ARG A 57 -11.49 12.12 10.27
CA ARG A 57 -12.92 11.79 10.09
C ARG A 57 -13.56 12.61 8.98
N GLU A 58 -13.32 13.92 8.95
CA GLU A 58 -13.84 14.79 7.88
C GLU A 58 -13.35 14.38 6.48
N ILE A 59 -12.11 13.89 6.36
CA ILE A 59 -11.58 13.40 5.08
C ILE A 59 -12.28 12.11 4.66
N ILE A 60 -12.53 11.20 5.61
CA ILE A 60 -13.19 9.92 5.35
C ILE A 60 -14.65 10.13 4.96
N ASP A 61 -15.36 11.04 5.63
CA ASP A 61 -16.75 11.39 5.30
C ASP A 61 -16.89 11.95 3.87
N GLY A 62 -15.81 12.51 3.33
CA GLY A 62 -15.75 12.99 1.95
C GLY A 62 -15.57 11.88 0.89
N ILE A 63 -15.26 10.65 1.29
CA ILE A 63 -15.02 9.51 0.39
C ILE A 63 -16.32 8.74 0.23
N LYS A 64 -16.97 8.89 -0.93
CA LYS A 64 -18.25 8.22 -1.24
C LYS A 64 -18.09 6.86 -1.92
N GLY A 65 -16.91 6.55 -2.46
CA GLY A 65 -16.65 5.29 -3.17
C GLY A 65 -15.22 5.18 -3.69
N VAL A 66 -14.82 3.97 -4.10
CA VAL A 66 -13.43 3.60 -4.46
C VAL A 66 -12.88 4.40 -5.66
N ASN A 67 -13.75 4.82 -6.59
CA ASN A 67 -13.39 5.59 -7.78
C ASN A 67 -14.20 6.88 -7.95
N ALA A 68 -14.86 7.33 -6.87
CA ALA A 68 -15.62 8.57 -6.91
C ALA A 68 -14.71 9.77 -6.60
N PRO A 69 -14.95 10.95 -7.22
CA PRO A 69 -14.37 12.20 -6.75
C PRO A 69 -14.68 12.37 -5.26
N ARG A 70 -13.65 12.67 -4.46
CA ARG A 70 -13.81 12.86 -3.03
C ARG A 70 -13.96 14.32 -2.69
N VAL A 71 -14.72 14.60 -1.64
CA VAL A 71 -14.86 15.95 -1.08
C VAL A 71 -13.75 16.19 -0.07
N TYR A 72 -12.95 17.22 -0.29
CA TYR A 72 -11.91 17.67 0.63
C TYR A 72 -12.29 19.01 1.26
N PRO A 73 -12.38 19.11 2.60
CA PRO A 73 -12.58 20.39 3.27
C PRO A 73 -11.28 21.19 3.26
N VAL A 74 -11.28 22.32 2.56
CA VAL A 74 -10.14 23.25 2.50
C VAL A 74 -9.92 23.87 3.87
N ARG A 75 -8.67 23.92 4.34
CA ARG A 75 -8.34 24.52 5.64
C ARG A 75 -7.84 25.95 5.52
N ALA A 76 -7.86 26.65 6.65
CA ALA A 76 -7.33 28.01 6.75
C ALA A 76 -5.84 28.03 6.37
N GLY A 77 -5.49 28.89 5.42
CA GLY A 77 -4.11 29.06 4.95
C GLY A 77 -3.61 28.01 3.95
N GLU A 78 -4.42 27.03 3.55
CA GLU A 78 -4.04 26.09 2.48
C GLU A 78 -4.26 26.72 1.10
N SER A 79 -3.24 26.68 0.23
CA SER A 79 -3.36 27.07 -1.17
C SER A 79 -3.73 25.86 -2.06
N LEU A 80 -4.21 26.13 -3.29
CA LEU A 80 -4.54 25.05 -4.23
C LEU A 80 -3.29 24.22 -4.55
N GLU A 81 -2.15 24.89 -4.75
CA GLU A 81 -0.86 24.26 -5.06
C GLU A 81 -0.39 23.34 -3.94
N ASP A 82 -0.55 23.74 -2.68
CA ASP A 82 -0.17 22.90 -1.53
C ASP A 82 -1.02 21.62 -1.46
N ILE A 83 -2.32 21.73 -1.74
CA ILE A 83 -3.27 20.62 -1.70
C ILE A 83 -2.96 19.61 -2.80
N ILE A 84 -2.76 20.08 -4.04
CA ILE A 84 -2.51 19.21 -5.20
C ILE A 84 -1.08 18.66 -5.20
N GLY A 85 -0.09 19.49 -4.85
CA GLY A 85 1.33 19.13 -4.82
C GLY A 85 1.60 17.99 -3.84
N SER A 86 1.04 18.08 -2.63
CA SER A 86 1.15 17.03 -1.60
C SER A 86 0.58 15.68 -2.06
N ARG A 87 -0.36 15.69 -3.01
CA ARG A 87 -1.10 14.50 -3.50
C ARG A 87 -0.69 14.06 -4.90
N LYS A 88 0.23 14.79 -5.54
CA LYS A 88 0.63 14.56 -6.94
C LYS A 88 -0.58 14.55 -7.89
N ILE A 89 -1.47 15.51 -7.72
CA ILE A 89 -2.65 15.70 -8.57
C ILE A 89 -2.35 16.78 -9.61
N ALA A 90 -2.76 16.58 -10.87
CA ALA A 90 -2.65 17.60 -11.89
C ALA A 90 -3.72 18.69 -11.69
N ARG A 91 -3.32 19.96 -11.84
CA ARG A 91 -4.23 21.11 -11.72
C ARG A 91 -5.44 21.00 -12.66
N ALA A 92 -5.19 20.59 -13.90
CA ALA A 92 -6.23 20.40 -14.92
C ALA A 92 -7.33 19.41 -14.48
N ASP A 93 -6.99 18.36 -13.73
CA ASP A 93 -7.97 17.40 -13.23
C ASP A 93 -8.88 18.00 -12.15
N VAL A 94 -8.32 18.86 -11.30
CA VAL A 94 -9.09 19.55 -10.25
C VAL A 94 -9.99 20.62 -10.84
N GLU A 95 -9.49 21.40 -11.81
CA GLU A 95 -10.27 22.42 -12.50
C GLU A 95 -11.41 21.79 -13.31
N ARG A 96 -11.18 20.64 -13.96
CA ARG A 96 -12.23 19.88 -14.65
C ARG A 96 -13.34 19.42 -13.70
N LEU A 97 -12.99 19.03 -12.47
CA LEU A 97 -13.97 18.62 -11.45
C LEU A 97 -14.66 19.81 -10.77
N ASN A 98 -14.04 20.99 -10.79
CA ASN A 98 -14.54 22.19 -10.13
C ASN A 98 -14.59 23.37 -11.12
N PRO A 99 -15.52 23.37 -12.10
CA PRO A 99 -15.55 24.38 -13.16
C PRO A 99 -15.88 25.81 -12.67
N LYS A 100 -16.37 25.96 -11.44
CA LYS A 100 -16.69 27.25 -10.81
C LYS A 100 -15.73 27.61 -9.68
N LEU A 101 -14.48 27.12 -9.74
CA LEU A 101 -13.49 27.37 -8.70
C LEU A 101 -13.03 28.85 -8.75
N GLY A 102 -13.37 29.61 -7.70
CA GLY A 102 -12.81 30.94 -7.46
C GLY A 102 -11.63 30.89 -6.49
N ALA A 103 -11.41 31.98 -5.75
CA ALA A 103 -10.46 32.00 -4.65
C ALA A 103 -10.85 30.96 -3.58
N LEU A 104 -9.89 30.12 -3.17
CA LEU A 104 -10.11 29.13 -2.12
C LEU A 104 -10.39 29.82 -0.79
N LYS A 105 -11.53 29.50 -0.17
CA LYS A 105 -11.88 29.95 1.18
C LYS A 105 -11.76 28.79 2.17
N PRO A 106 -11.38 29.05 3.43
CA PRO A 106 -11.40 28.05 4.49
C PRO A 106 -12.82 27.47 4.65
N GLY A 107 -12.92 26.15 4.83
CA GLY A 107 -14.19 25.43 4.95
C GLY A 107 -14.88 25.08 3.64
N MET A 108 -14.34 25.53 2.49
CA MET A 108 -14.90 25.18 1.19
C MET A 108 -14.71 23.69 0.88
N LYS A 109 -15.74 23.07 0.29
CA LYS A 109 -15.71 21.68 -0.18
C LYS A 109 -15.11 21.62 -1.58
N LEU A 110 -13.86 21.16 -1.68
CA LEU A 110 -13.15 20.99 -2.95
C LEU A 110 -13.28 19.55 -3.45
N LEU A 111 -13.67 19.33 -4.70
CA LEU A 111 -13.66 17.99 -5.29
C LEU A 111 -12.25 17.63 -5.76
N LEU A 112 -11.75 16.50 -5.29
CA LEU A 112 -10.46 15.94 -5.71
C LEU A 112 -10.67 14.64 -6.49
N PRO A 113 -9.81 14.34 -7.49
CA PRO A 113 -9.85 13.07 -8.20
C PRO A 113 -9.60 11.88 -7.26
N PRO A 114 -10.11 10.68 -7.60
CA PRO A 114 -9.92 9.47 -6.82
C PRO A 114 -8.45 8.99 -6.83
N GLY A 115 -8.11 8.10 -5.89
CA GLY A 115 -6.84 7.36 -5.90
C GLY A 115 -5.58 8.14 -5.44
N LYS A 116 -5.60 9.47 -5.39
CA LYS A 116 -4.44 10.28 -5.02
C LYS A 116 -4.48 10.72 -3.55
N TYR A 117 -3.60 10.18 -2.72
CA TYR A 117 -3.57 10.42 -1.27
C TYR A 117 -2.17 10.78 -0.79
N THR A 118 -2.09 11.61 0.25
CA THR A 118 -0.83 11.85 0.97
C THR A 118 -0.42 10.61 1.78
N VAL A 119 0.85 10.54 2.22
CA VAL A 119 1.36 9.44 3.07
C VAL A 119 0.46 9.22 4.29
N ARG A 120 0.13 10.29 5.02
CA ARG A 120 -0.75 10.24 6.20
C ARG A 120 -2.17 9.78 5.86
N GLU A 121 -2.73 10.22 4.75
CA GLU A 121 -4.05 9.78 4.32
C GLU A 121 -4.05 8.29 3.99
N ARG A 122 -3.01 7.77 3.35
CA ARG A 122 -2.91 6.32 3.11
C ARG A 122 -2.82 5.52 4.40
N GLU A 123 -1.97 5.96 5.33
CA GLU A 123 -1.85 5.38 6.67
C GLU A 123 -3.19 5.36 7.42
N MET A 124 -3.98 6.44 7.31
CA MET A 124 -5.29 6.49 7.94
C MET A 124 -6.28 5.51 7.31
N LEU A 125 -6.32 5.46 5.97
CA LEU A 125 -7.26 4.63 5.21
C LEU A 125 -7.01 3.14 5.43
N GLN A 126 -5.74 2.72 5.46
CA GLN A 126 -5.35 1.36 5.83
C GLN A 126 -5.91 0.96 7.20
N GLY A 127 -5.90 1.88 8.18
CA GLY A 127 -6.45 1.65 9.50
C GLY A 127 -7.97 1.52 9.56
N CYS A 128 -8.68 1.99 8.53
CA CYS A 128 -10.14 1.93 8.39
C CYS A 128 -10.61 0.78 7.49
N GLY A 129 -9.70 -0.07 7.01
CA GLY A 129 -10.04 -1.14 6.05
C GLY A 129 -10.37 -0.62 4.64
N ILE A 130 -10.11 0.67 4.36
CA ILE A 130 -10.26 1.24 3.02
C ILE A 130 -8.89 1.15 2.35
N LEU A 131 -8.72 0.14 1.50
CA LEU A 131 -7.50 0.02 0.71
C LEU A 131 -7.58 0.95 -0.50
N PRO A 132 -6.62 1.89 -0.68
CA PRO A 132 -6.56 2.64 -1.94
C PRO A 132 -6.32 1.68 -3.10
N ALA A 133 -6.92 1.95 -4.26
CA ALA A 133 -6.86 1.08 -5.44
C ALA A 133 -5.43 0.68 -5.83
N ASP A 134 -4.46 1.58 -5.64
CA ASP A 134 -3.05 1.30 -5.92
C ASP A 134 -2.46 0.21 -5.01
N SER A 135 -2.95 0.08 -3.76
CA SER A 135 -2.46 -0.92 -2.81
C SER A 135 -2.96 -2.34 -3.06
N VAL A 136 -3.99 -2.50 -3.91
CA VAL A 136 -4.53 -3.83 -4.29
C VAL A 136 -4.00 -4.31 -5.63
N ASN A 137 -3.06 -3.60 -6.28
CA ASN A 137 -2.47 -4.07 -7.53
C ASN A 137 -1.34 -5.08 -7.25
N PRO A 138 -1.56 -6.40 -7.46
CA PRO A 138 -0.55 -7.43 -7.16
C PRO A 138 0.70 -7.28 -8.02
N LEU A 139 0.59 -6.67 -9.22
CA LEU A 139 1.71 -6.50 -10.14
C LEU A 139 2.79 -5.55 -9.59
N GLN A 140 2.42 -4.62 -8.69
CA GLN A 140 3.38 -3.69 -8.10
C GLN A 140 4.42 -4.41 -7.22
N TYR A 141 4.06 -5.56 -6.65
CA TYR A 141 4.93 -6.33 -5.75
C TYR A 141 5.79 -7.38 -6.46
N LEU A 142 5.52 -7.66 -7.74
CA LEU A 142 6.29 -8.63 -8.54
C LEU A 142 7.77 -8.27 -8.66
N TRP A 143 8.10 -6.98 -8.61
CA TRP A 143 9.48 -6.48 -8.71
C TRP A 143 10.24 -6.47 -7.39
N THR A 144 9.61 -6.88 -6.27
CA THR A 144 10.29 -6.98 -4.98
C THR A 144 11.31 -8.13 -4.99
N PRO A 145 12.42 -8.02 -4.25
CA PRO A 145 13.44 -9.09 -4.20
C PRO A 145 12.84 -10.43 -3.77
N VAL A 146 11.87 -10.41 -2.84
CA VAL A 146 11.17 -11.60 -2.36
C VAL A 146 10.36 -12.25 -3.46
N ALA A 147 9.54 -11.48 -4.19
CA ALA A 147 8.73 -12.01 -5.30
C ALA A 147 9.61 -12.55 -6.44
N ARG A 148 10.70 -11.86 -6.76
CA ARG A 148 11.66 -12.31 -7.80
C ARG A 148 12.35 -13.61 -7.39
N ASN A 149 12.79 -13.73 -6.15
CA ASN A 149 13.45 -14.95 -5.65
C ASN A 149 12.46 -16.13 -5.61
N PHE A 150 11.21 -15.88 -5.20
CA PHE A 150 10.17 -16.91 -5.21
C PHE A 150 9.87 -17.39 -6.64
N LEU A 151 9.71 -16.44 -7.59
CA LEU A 151 9.50 -16.77 -9.00
C LEU A 151 10.68 -17.57 -9.57
N GLY A 152 11.92 -17.15 -9.28
CA GLY A 152 13.13 -17.86 -9.68
C GLY A 152 13.18 -19.29 -9.12
N GLY A 153 12.86 -19.46 -7.84
CA GLY A 153 12.78 -20.78 -7.20
C GLY A 153 11.70 -21.68 -7.80
N ALA A 154 10.52 -21.13 -8.09
CA ALA A 154 9.43 -21.87 -8.73
C ALA A 154 9.80 -22.32 -10.15
N VAL A 155 10.45 -21.45 -10.95
CA VAL A 155 10.94 -21.80 -12.29
C VAL A 155 12.01 -22.89 -12.22
N ALA A 156 12.96 -22.77 -11.28
CA ALA A 156 14.01 -23.78 -11.08
C ALA A 156 13.44 -25.13 -10.66
N LEU A 157 12.48 -25.15 -9.73
CA LEU A 157 11.76 -26.37 -9.32
C LEU A 157 10.97 -26.98 -10.49
N GLY A 158 10.30 -26.14 -11.28
CA GLY A 158 9.58 -26.59 -12.48
C GLY A 158 10.51 -27.21 -13.51
N ALA A 159 11.63 -26.56 -13.82
CA ALA A 159 12.64 -27.08 -14.73
C ALA A 159 13.27 -28.38 -14.21
N TYR A 160 13.56 -28.45 -12.91
CA TYR A 160 14.07 -29.65 -12.27
C TYR A 160 13.05 -30.81 -12.30
N ALA A 161 11.77 -30.52 -12.06
CA ALA A 161 10.71 -31.52 -12.16
C ALA A 161 10.54 -32.03 -13.59
N MET A 162 10.63 -31.16 -14.61
CA MET A 162 10.63 -31.57 -16.01
C MET A 162 11.84 -32.44 -16.35
N TYR A 163 13.04 -32.04 -15.92
CA TYR A 163 14.26 -32.83 -16.11
C TYR A 163 14.13 -34.20 -15.44
N PHE A 164 13.68 -34.26 -14.19
CA PHE A 164 13.49 -35.51 -13.46
C PHE A 164 12.44 -36.41 -14.12
N ALA A 165 11.33 -35.85 -14.60
CA ALA A 165 10.32 -36.59 -15.35
C ALA A 165 10.89 -37.15 -16.68
N ALA A 166 11.72 -36.38 -17.37
CA ALA A 166 12.41 -36.83 -18.58
C ALA A 166 13.39 -37.98 -18.28
N CYS A 167 14.19 -37.88 -17.22
CA CYS A 167 15.09 -38.95 -16.77
C CYS A 167 14.35 -40.22 -16.36
N ARG A 168 13.24 -40.09 -15.62
CA ARG A 168 12.41 -41.25 -15.22
C ARG A 168 11.78 -41.92 -16.45
N ARG A 169 11.31 -41.14 -17.42
CA ARG A 169 10.80 -41.65 -18.69
C ARG A 169 11.90 -42.37 -19.49
N TYR A 170 13.11 -41.82 -19.51
CA TYR A 170 14.26 -42.42 -20.16
C TYR A 170 14.62 -43.79 -19.56
N GLN A 171 14.59 -43.93 -18.23
CA GLN A 171 14.84 -45.20 -17.56
C GLN A 171 13.77 -46.26 -17.88
N ASN A 172 12.49 -45.85 -17.94
CA ASN A 172 11.39 -46.78 -18.17
C ASN A 172 11.21 -47.17 -19.65
N HIS A 173 11.58 -46.29 -20.60
CA HIS A 173 11.26 -46.45 -22.03
C HIS A 173 12.46 -46.26 -22.99
N GLY A 174 13.65 -45.94 -22.49
CA GLY A 174 14.86 -45.67 -23.30
C GLY A 174 14.84 -44.33 -24.04
N THR A 175 15.73 -44.16 -25.03
CA THR A 175 15.81 -42.99 -25.96
C THR A 175 14.61 -42.87 -26.91
N LYS A 176 13.53 -43.66 -26.75
CA LYS A 176 12.39 -43.70 -27.68
C LYS A 176 11.62 -42.37 -27.70
N LEU A 177 12.15 -41.42 -28.47
CA LEU A 177 11.42 -40.32 -29.07
C LEU A 177 10.54 -40.93 -30.16
N TRP A 178 9.28 -40.49 -30.19
CA TRP A 178 8.25 -40.98 -31.11
C TRP A 178 8.82 -41.23 -32.52
N GLY A 179 8.71 -42.49 -32.97
CA GLY A 179 9.01 -42.87 -34.36
C GLY A 179 10.45 -43.27 -34.69
N ASN A 180 11.34 -43.46 -33.71
CA ASN A 180 12.68 -43.98 -33.98
C ASN A 180 12.93 -45.26 -33.16
N ASP A 181 12.60 -46.41 -33.75
CA ASP A 181 12.87 -47.73 -33.16
C ASP A 181 14.36 -48.10 -33.34
N LEU A 182 15.01 -48.60 -32.28
CA LEU A 182 16.33 -49.22 -32.38
C LEU A 182 16.19 -50.62 -33.00
N PRO A 183 17.07 -51.03 -33.94
CA PRO A 183 17.10 -52.40 -34.40
C PRO A 183 17.48 -53.35 -33.25
N GLU A 184 16.81 -54.50 -33.19
CA GLU A 184 17.14 -55.55 -32.22
C GLU A 184 18.59 -55.99 -32.43
N ILE A 185 19.38 -55.94 -31.35
CA ILE A 185 20.75 -56.45 -31.36
C ILE A 185 20.64 -57.97 -31.29
N SER A 186 20.90 -58.65 -32.40
CA SER A 186 21.02 -60.11 -32.43
C SER A 186 22.21 -60.52 -31.54
N GLN A 187 21.94 -61.38 -30.56
CA GLN A 187 23.00 -62.08 -29.83
C GLN A 187 23.44 -63.26 -30.69
N ASP A 188 24.58 -63.09 -31.37
CA ASP A 188 25.38 -64.20 -31.89
C ASP A 188 26.25 -64.78 -30.76
#